data_AF-A0A2K9F050-F1
#
_entry.id   AF-A0A2K9F050-F1
#
_cell.length_a   1.000
_cell.length_b   1.000
_cell.length_c   1.000
_cell.angle_alpha   90.00
_cell.angle_beta   90.00
_cell.angle_gamma   90.00
#
_symmetry.space_group_name_H-M   'P 1'
#
loop_
_entity.id
_entity.type
_entity.pdbx_description
1 polymer ?
#
loop_
_entity_poly.entity_id
_entity_poly.type
_entity_poly.pdbx_seq_one_letter_code
_entity_poly.pdbx_strand_id
1 'polypeptide(L)'
;MDNAFTGWWYTRTQQCDISSRVLTFYTDRGPVGTLRFVQYSYTYTDDSLNAWAYQMELSATSAVGDTSNIYVQGAAICNGPCTTTGEGFSSQVLSLTSDATAEMFFDSTISSPGSTGTATTPFTRFFTKTGFPPTTPAAFTPPAETRCDNATPGLSSVGCVFPDYEPVFQVTSAQGNPAFARHLRDALASGLPGAYQQTPLTRLTDTTLSRRNGNTACPQEADGGYPRPAGYSCDEYPFRSSWQGAFTSTAPNPPHPGRTFDWCQIPALGPGSGPNGWSACMIPEGQNSSGGGYLSSFYRNNRVIEKDPFFVWIAPGA
;
A
#
# COMPACT_ATOMS: atom_id res chain seq x y z
N MET A 1 18.40 17.81 9.11
CA MET A 1 17.80 16.78 8.21
C MET A 1 17.10 17.56 7.11
N ASP A 2 17.84 17.94 6.07
CA ASP A 2 17.33 18.78 4.97
C ASP A 2 17.00 17.89 3.79
N ASN A 3 15.78 17.38 3.78
CA ASN A 3 15.02 16.99 2.60
C ASN A 3 13.55 17.00 3.04
N ALA A 4 12.99 18.19 3.23
CA ALA A 4 11.55 18.34 3.43
C ALA A 4 10.88 17.89 2.12
N PHE A 5 10.25 16.72 2.17
CA PHE A 5 9.49 16.14 1.07
C PHE A 5 8.46 17.18 0.57
N THR A 6 8.39 17.42 -0.74
CA THR A 6 7.35 18.28 -1.31
C THR A 6 6.14 17.43 -1.68
N GLY A 7 5.05 17.58 -0.95
CA GLY A 7 3.79 16.88 -1.19
C GLY A 7 3.55 15.72 -0.24
N TRP A 8 2.62 14.84 -0.63
CA TRP A 8 2.18 13.74 0.22
C TRP A 8 3.16 12.56 0.20
N TRP A 9 3.52 12.08 1.38
CA TRP A 9 4.18 10.80 1.58
C TRP A 9 3.17 9.79 2.11
N TYR A 10 3.25 8.52 1.69
CA TYR A 10 2.35 7.49 2.17
C TYR A 10 2.98 6.10 2.20
N THR A 11 2.48 5.28 3.13
CA THR A 11 2.68 3.83 3.25
C THR A 11 1.34 3.13 3.06
N ARG A 12 1.29 1.82 3.32
CA ARG A 12 0.05 1.04 3.25
C ARG A 12 -1.00 1.46 4.28
N THR A 13 -0.61 2.11 5.38
CA THR A 13 -1.53 2.46 6.50
C THR A 13 -1.38 3.90 6.98
N GLN A 14 -0.51 4.70 6.37
CA GLN A 14 -0.27 6.09 6.74
C GLN A 14 -0.13 6.97 5.51
N GLN A 15 -0.61 8.21 5.55
CA GLN A 15 -0.28 9.25 4.57
C GLN A 15 -0.20 10.62 5.24
N CYS A 16 0.77 11.44 4.86
CA CYS A 16 0.95 12.77 5.42
C CYS A 16 1.45 13.81 4.41
N ASP A 17 1.12 15.07 4.68
CA ASP A 17 1.66 16.26 4.01
C ASP A 17 2.07 17.28 5.07
N ILE A 18 3.25 17.88 4.89
CA ILE A 18 3.74 18.98 5.72
C ILE A 18 4.04 20.13 4.80
N SER A 19 3.30 21.23 4.92
CA SER A 19 3.39 22.26 3.92
C SER A 19 3.13 23.66 4.46
N SER A 20 3.96 24.60 3.99
CA SER A 20 3.88 26.01 4.38
C SER A 20 2.70 26.70 3.68
N ARG A 21 2.05 27.61 4.40
CA ARG A 21 0.89 28.39 3.95
C ARG A 21 1.01 29.84 4.41
N VAL A 22 0.28 30.72 3.73
CA VAL A 22 0.23 32.14 4.03
C VAL A 22 -1.23 32.58 4.03
N LEU A 23 -1.63 33.29 5.09
CA LEU A 23 -2.92 33.96 5.21
C LEU A 23 -2.67 35.46 5.32
N THR A 24 -3.25 36.23 4.40
CA THR A 24 -3.12 37.69 4.40
C THR A 24 -4.50 38.33 4.38
N PHE A 25 -4.72 39.28 5.28
CA PHE A 25 -5.92 40.11 5.33
C PHE A 25 -5.68 41.44 4.62
N TYR A 26 -6.61 41.83 3.73
CA TYR A 26 -6.52 43.03 2.93
C TYR A 26 -7.67 43.99 3.22
N THR A 27 -7.37 45.28 3.18
CA THR A 27 -8.35 46.35 3.03
C THR A 27 -8.12 47.06 1.70
N ASP A 28 -8.98 48.01 1.36
CA ASP A 28 -8.82 48.87 0.18
C ASP A 28 -7.49 49.66 0.16
N ARG A 29 -6.83 49.78 1.33
CA ARG A 29 -5.54 50.47 1.50
C ARG A 29 -4.33 49.54 1.44
N GLY A 30 -4.52 48.23 1.29
CA GLY A 30 -3.46 47.22 1.24
C GLY A 30 -3.52 46.18 2.37
N PRO A 31 -2.46 45.35 2.54
CA PRO A 31 -2.42 44.29 3.53
C PRO A 31 -2.35 44.87 4.95
N VAL A 32 -3.17 44.32 5.85
CA VAL A 32 -3.26 44.74 7.26
C VAL A 32 -2.51 43.77 8.18
N GLY A 33 -2.52 42.49 7.84
CA GLY A 33 -1.84 41.45 8.61
C GLY A 33 -1.55 40.23 7.74
N THR A 34 -0.41 39.59 7.98
CA THR A 34 0.02 38.36 7.32
C THR A 34 0.47 37.36 8.37
N LEU A 35 -0.14 36.17 8.35
CA LEU A 35 0.25 35.02 9.15
C LEU A 35 0.82 33.94 8.23
N ARG A 36 2.05 33.49 8.48
CA ARG A 36 2.59 32.28 7.86
C ARG A 36 2.46 31.14 8.86
N PHE A 37 2.07 29.98 8.38
CA PHE A 37 1.90 28.78 9.20
C PHE A 37 2.29 27.54 8.42
N VAL A 38 2.67 26.50 9.16
CA VAL A 38 2.83 25.14 8.64
C VAL A 38 1.54 24.39 8.90
N GLN A 39 1.06 23.68 7.90
CA GLN A 39 0.00 22.70 8.03
C GLN A 39 0.62 21.32 8.09
N TYR A 40 0.26 20.54 9.09
CA TYR A 40 0.48 19.11 9.18
C TYR A 40 -0.84 18.40 8.90
N SER A 41 -0.86 17.56 7.88
CA SER A 41 -1.99 16.69 7.55
C SER A 41 -1.53 15.25 7.70
N TYR A 42 -2.27 14.44 8.47
CA TYR A 42 -1.93 13.05 8.70
C TYR A 42 -3.19 12.18 8.71
N THR A 43 -3.26 11.21 7.81
CA THR A 43 -4.31 10.20 7.76
C THR A 43 -3.70 8.85 8.04
N TYR A 44 -4.30 8.06 8.93
CA TYR A 44 -3.76 6.77 9.32
C TYR A 44 -4.86 5.76 9.62
N THR A 45 -4.50 4.49 9.49
CA THR A 45 -5.37 3.34 9.73
C THR A 45 -4.53 2.13 10.17
N ASP A 46 -5.15 0.96 10.23
CA ASP A 46 -4.54 -0.31 10.59
C ASP A 46 -5.20 -1.44 9.78
N ASP A 47 -4.41 -2.45 9.42
CA ASP A 47 -4.86 -3.57 8.60
C ASP A 47 -5.84 -4.50 9.34
N SER A 48 -6.08 -4.27 10.63
CA SER A 48 -7.04 -4.99 11.47
C SER A 48 -8.22 -4.15 11.96
N LEU A 49 -8.25 -2.84 11.67
CA LEU A 49 -9.31 -1.93 12.09
C LEU A 49 -10.27 -1.60 10.95
N ASN A 50 -11.57 -1.52 11.27
CA ASN A 50 -12.60 -1.04 10.35
C ASN A 50 -12.70 0.50 10.30
N ALA A 51 -11.70 1.20 10.83
CA ALA A 51 -11.72 2.64 11.00
C ALA A 51 -10.38 3.27 10.61
N TRP A 52 -10.43 4.56 10.30
CA TRP A 52 -9.25 5.39 10.08
C TRP A 52 -9.49 6.79 10.62
N ALA A 53 -8.41 7.56 10.76
CA ALA A 53 -8.46 8.91 11.29
C ALA A 53 -7.74 9.89 10.36
N TYR A 54 -8.13 11.16 10.44
CA TYR A 54 -7.45 12.29 9.83
C TYR A 54 -7.24 13.39 10.88
N GLN A 55 -5.97 13.61 11.23
CA GLN A 55 -5.50 14.72 12.03
C GLN A 55 -4.99 15.88 11.16
N MET A 56 -5.35 17.10 11.55
CA MET A 56 -4.80 18.33 10.96
C MET A 56 -4.34 19.29 12.04
N GLU A 57 -3.10 19.75 11.96
CA GLU A 57 -2.54 20.79 12.84
C GLU A 57 -2.08 21.98 12.02
N LEU A 58 -2.38 23.19 12.49
CA LEU A 58 -1.87 24.44 11.96
C LEU A 58 -0.99 25.11 13.01
N SER A 59 0.28 25.33 12.69
CA SER A 59 1.22 26.00 13.59
C SER A 59 1.80 27.26 12.95
N ALA A 60 1.58 28.41 13.58
CA ALA A 60 2.04 29.70 13.05
C ALA A 60 3.56 29.86 13.22
N THR A 61 4.24 30.24 12.13
CA THR A 61 5.70 30.38 12.10
C THR A 61 6.17 31.82 12.03
N SER A 62 5.34 32.73 11.52
CA SER A 62 5.63 34.17 11.55
C SER A 62 4.36 34.99 11.41
N ALA A 63 4.37 36.19 11.98
CA ALA A 63 3.29 37.15 11.90
C ALA A 63 3.86 38.55 11.59
N VAL A 64 3.18 39.29 10.71
CA VAL A 64 3.51 40.68 10.36
C VAL A 64 2.21 41.48 10.33
N GLY A 65 2.20 42.68 10.91
CA GLY A 65 0.99 43.51 11.00
C GLY A 65 -0.02 42.99 12.04
N ASP A 66 -1.30 43.28 11.84
CA ASP A 66 -2.36 42.85 12.77
C ASP A 66 -2.86 41.42 12.47
N THR A 67 -2.31 40.46 13.20
CA THR A 67 -2.74 39.04 13.19
C THR A 67 -3.54 38.64 14.44
N SER A 68 -4.14 39.60 15.14
CA SER A 68 -4.97 39.30 16.32
C SER A 68 -6.30 38.64 15.93
N ASN A 69 -6.84 37.80 16.82
CA ASN A 69 -8.19 37.21 16.72
C ASN A 69 -8.46 36.48 15.39
N ILE A 70 -7.48 35.72 14.90
CA ILE A 70 -7.65 34.81 13.77
C ILE A 70 -8.16 33.48 14.33
N TYR A 71 -9.32 33.04 13.85
CA TYR A 71 -9.88 31.74 14.20
C TYR A 71 -9.91 30.85 12.96
N VAL A 72 -9.67 29.56 13.15
CA VAL A 72 -9.87 28.54 12.12
C VAL A 72 -11.08 27.68 12.45
N GLN A 73 -11.85 27.37 11.42
CA GLN A 73 -12.99 26.47 11.45
C GLN A 73 -12.90 25.48 10.28
N GLY A 74 -13.49 24.30 10.44
CA GLY A 74 -13.45 23.29 9.39
C GLY A 74 -13.73 21.89 9.90
N ALA A 75 -13.99 20.97 8.99
CA ALA A 75 -14.17 19.55 9.28
C ALA A 75 -13.89 18.73 8.03
N ALA A 76 -13.65 17.42 8.22
CA ALA A 76 -13.65 16.47 7.12
C ALA A 76 -15.01 15.81 6.94
N ILE A 77 -15.26 15.34 5.73
CA ILE A 77 -16.42 14.52 5.40
C ILE A 77 -15.95 13.16 4.87
N CYS A 78 -16.80 12.15 5.00
CA CYS A 78 -16.64 10.87 4.31
C CYS A 78 -17.40 10.91 2.98
N ASN A 79 -16.69 10.59 1.89
CA ASN A 79 -17.31 10.26 0.60
C ASN A 79 -17.04 8.79 0.29
N GLY A 80 -18.03 7.92 0.48
CA GLY A 80 -17.91 6.48 0.28
C GLY A 80 -18.68 5.66 1.33
N PRO A 81 -18.39 4.35 1.46
CA PRO A 81 -19.00 3.49 2.46
C PRO A 81 -18.35 3.70 3.83
N CYS A 82 -18.59 4.88 4.41
CA CYS A 82 -18.20 5.21 5.78
C CYS A 82 -19.18 6.14 6.47
N THR A 83 -19.05 6.21 7.80
CA THR A 83 -19.63 7.25 8.65
C THR A 83 -18.51 8.13 9.20
N THR A 84 -18.86 9.34 9.63
CA THR A 84 -17.90 10.31 10.18
C THR A 84 -18.24 10.61 11.63
N THR A 85 -17.22 10.58 12.48
CA THR A 85 -17.26 11.02 13.89
C THR A 85 -16.02 11.88 14.17
N GLY A 86 -15.96 12.49 15.36
CA GLY A 86 -14.84 13.35 15.77
C GLY A 86 -15.13 14.85 15.67
N GLU A 87 -14.11 15.64 15.98
CA GLU A 87 -14.19 17.09 16.08
C GLU A 87 -13.24 17.74 15.08
N GLY A 88 -13.81 18.45 14.11
CA GLY A 88 -13.07 19.35 13.25
C GLY A 88 -12.49 20.54 14.04
N PHE A 89 -12.07 21.58 13.34
CA PHE A 89 -11.75 22.85 14.00
C PHE A 89 -13.03 23.49 14.56
N SER A 90 -13.21 23.37 15.87
CA SER A 90 -14.30 23.97 16.67
C SER A 90 -14.08 25.46 16.96
N SER A 91 -13.75 26.26 15.93
CA SER A 91 -13.41 27.69 16.07
C SER A 91 -12.28 27.96 17.05
N GLN A 92 -11.07 27.58 16.65
CA GLN A 92 -9.88 27.69 17.48
C GLN A 92 -9.03 28.89 17.07
N VAL A 93 -8.40 29.56 18.04
CA VAL A 93 -7.46 30.66 17.78
C VAL A 93 -6.20 30.10 17.12
N LEU A 94 -5.71 30.75 16.07
CA LEU A 94 -4.40 30.48 15.49
C LEU A 94 -3.47 31.69 15.68
N SER A 95 -2.35 31.50 16.37
CA SER A 95 -1.36 32.56 16.64
C SER A 95 0.04 31.97 16.85
N LEU A 96 1.07 32.82 17.00
CA LEU A 96 2.44 32.36 17.31
C LEU A 96 2.57 31.62 18.64
N THR A 97 1.57 31.70 19.51
CA THR A 97 1.55 31.05 20.83
C THR A 97 0.42 30.04 20.96
N SER A 98 -0.31 29.76 19.88
CA SER A 98 -1.46 28.85 19.90
C SER A 98 -1.61 28.18 18.55
N ASP A 99 -1.37 26.87 18.55
CA ASP A 99 -1.66 26.01 17.42
C ASP A 99 -3.16 25.65 17.40
N ALA A 100 -3.65 25.29 16.23
CA ALA A 100 -5.01 24.78 16.06
C ALA A 100 -4.96 23.34 15.58
N THR A 101 -5.77 22.46 16.16
CA THR A 101 -5.80 21.02 15.88
C THR A 101 -7.21 20.53 15.58
N ALA A 102 -7.35 19.61 14.64
CA ALA A 102 -8.58 18.91 14.34
C ALA A 102 -8.31 17.41 14.23
N GLU A 103 -9.27 16.60 14.66
CA GLU A 103 -9.18 15.14 14.57
C GLU A 103 -10.55 14.56 14.17
N MET A 104 -10.57 13.93 13.00
CA MET A 104 -11.75 13.32 12.43
C MET A 104 -11.54 11.81 12.37
N PHE A 105 -12.58 11.04 12.73
CA PHE A 105 -12.60 9.60 12.65
C PHE A 105 -13.63 9.14 11.63
N PHE A 106 -13.35 8.01 11.00
CA PHE A 106 -14.19 7.44 9.99
C PHE A 106 -14.31 5.95 10.21
N ASP A 107 -15.55 5.47 10.28
CA ASP A 107 -15.85 4.05 10.41
C ASP A 107 -16.35 3.52 9.07
N SER A 108 -15.78 2.42 8.59
CA SER A 108 -16.25 1.77 7.38
C SER A 108 -17.61 1.12 7.61
N THR A 109 -18.48 1.19 6.60
CA THR A 109 -19.74 0.43 6.57
C THR A 109 -19.58 -0.95 5.92
N ILE A 110 -18.36 -1.29 5.47
CA ILE A 110 -18.01 -2.60 4.96
C ILE A 110 -18.06 -3.63 6.10
N SER A 111 -18.67 -4.78 5.84
CA SER A 111 -18.91 -5.80 6.87
C SER A 111 -18.94 -7.23 6.31
N SER A 112 -19.62 -7.43 5.18
CA SER A 112 -19.81 -8.77 4.59
C SER A 112 -18.50 -9.42 4.11
N PRO A 113 -18.28 -10.73 4.31
CA PRO A 113 -17.15 -11.45 3.73
C PRO A 113 -17.07 -11.27 2.21
N GLY A 114 -15.86 -11.05 1.70
CA GLY A 114 -15.59 -10.78 0.28
C GLY A 114 -15.88 -9.35 -0.18
N SER A 115 -16.46 -8.49 0.66
CA SER A 115 -16.79 -7.11 0.29
C SER A 115 -15.59 -6.16 0.42
N THR A 116 -15.60 -5.13 -0.41
CA THR A 116 -14.60 -4.05 -0.48
C THR A 116 -15.31 -2.71 -0.63
N GLY A 117 -14.74 -1.64 -0.08
CA GLY A 117 -15.22 -0.28 -0.29
C GLY A 117 -14.10 0.73 -0.21
N THR A 118 -14.14 1.75 -1.06
CA THR A 118 -13.18 2.86 -1.05
C THR A 118 -13.86 4.16 -0.64
N ALA A 119 -13.14 4.98 0.12
CA ALA A 119 -13.61 6.28 0.56
C ALA A 119 -12.53 7.35 0.41
N THR A 120 -12.97 8.56 0.10
CA THR A 120 -12.15 9.78 0.18
C THR A 120 -12.61 10.62 1.37
N THR A 121 -11.67 11.33 2.00
CA THR A 121 -11.94 12.13 3.21
C THR A 121 -11.44 13.58 3.07
N PRO A 122 -12.06 14.40 2.20
CA PRO A 122 -11.66 15.78 2.04
C PRO A 122 -11.90 16.57 3.34
N PHE A 123 -10.87 17.28 3.80
CA PHE A 123 -10.96 18.20 4.92
C PHE A 123 -11.13 19.63 4.41
N THR A 124 -12.23 20.29 4.79
CA THR A 124 -12.46 21.70 4.44
C THR A 124 -12.16 22.59 5.63
N ARG A 125 -11.42 23.69 5.43
CA ARG A 125 -11.22 24.73 6.45
C ARG A 125 -11.32 26.14 5.91
N PHE A 126 -11.65 27.08 6.78
CA PHE A 126 -11.64 28.52 6.52
C PHE A 126 -11.21 29.29 7.77
N PHE A 127 -10.90 30.57 7.59
CA PHE A 127 -10.50 31.47 8.66
C PHE A 127 -11.49 32.61 8.83
N THR A 128 -11.60 33.09 10.07
CA THR A 128 -12.37 34.27 10.44
C THR A 128 -11.51 35.24 11.25
N LYS A 129 -11.75 36.54 11.07
CA LYS A 129 -11.13 37.62 11.84
C LYS A 129 -12.15 38.74 12.00
N THR A 130 -12.24 39.32 13.19
CA THR A 130 -13.15 40.45 13.46
C THR A 130 -12.90 41.60 12.49
N GLY A 131 -13.97 42.13 11.88
CA GLY A 131 -13.88 43.22 10.90
C GLY A 131 -13.56 42.77 9.47
N PHE A 132 -13.41 41.47 9.22
CA PHE A 132 -13.21 40.90 7.89
C PHE A 132 -14.27 39.83 7.58
N PRO A 133 -14.66 39.64 6.31
CA PRO A 133 -15.46 38.48 5.92
C PRO A 133 -14.65 37.17 6.13
N PRO A 134 -15.32 36.03 6.36
CA PRO A 134 -14.65 34.74 6.36
C PRO A 134 -13.91 34.47 5.04
N THR A 135 -12.79 33.75 5.10
CA THR A 135 -12.12 33.30 3.88
C THR A 135 -12.98 32.30 3.13
N THR A 136 -12.80 32.19 1.81
CA THR A 136 -13.35 31.05 1.05
C THR A 136 -12.84 29.74 1.66
N PRO A 137 -13.72 28.73 1.90
CA PRO A 137 -13.28 27.44 2.37
C PRO A 137 -12.32 26.75 1.39
N ALA A 138 -11.21 26.24 1.92
CA ALA A 138 -10.21 25.48 1.18
C ALA A 138 -10.34 23.99 1.55
N ALA A 139 -10.42 23.13 0.53
CA ALA A 139 -10.49 21.68 0.69
C ALA A 139 -9.10 21.03 0.53
N PHE A 140 -8.82 20.05 1.37
CA PHE A 140 -7.58 19.27 1.41
C PHE A 140 -7.94 17.79 1.40
N THR A 141 -7.75 17.14 0.26
CA THR A 141 -8.03 15.71 0.09
C THR A 141 -6.71 14.93 0.15
N PRO A 142 -6.58 13.96 1.07
CA PRO A 142 -5.48 13.00 1.00
C PRO A 142 -5.50 12.28 -0.37
N PRO A 143 -4.36 12.12 -1.06
CA PRO A 143 -4.33 11.61 -2.42
C PRO A 143 -4.69 10.13 -2.51
N ALA A 144 -4.32 9.33 -1.52
CA ALA A 144 -4.66 7.92 -1.50
C ALA A 144 -6.05 7.71 -0.90
N GLU A 145 -6.92 7.01 -1.64
CA GLU A 145 -8.21 6.59 -1.11
C GLU A 145 -8.02 5.57 0.02
N THR A 146 -8.92 5.58 1.01
CA THR A 146 -8.93 4.52 2.01
C THR A 146 -9.76 3.36 1.48
N ARG A 147 -9.17 2.17 1.30
CA ARG A 147 -9.91 0.95 1.05
C ARG A 147 -10.08 0.18 2.34
N CYS A 148 -11.32 -0.10 2.70
CA CYS A 148 -11.65 -1.11 3.71
C CYS A 148 -12.22 -2.36 3.05
N ASP A 149 -11.84 -3.54 3.53
CA ASP A 149 -12.29 -4.80 2.98
C ASP A 149 -12.49 -5.87 4.05
N ASN A 150 -13.37 -6.82 3.77
CA ASN A 150 -13.39 -8.14 4.40
C ASN A 150 -13.12 -9.22 3.33
N ALA A 151 -12.24 -8.90 2.36
CA ALA A 151 -11.97 -9.72 1.18
C ALA A 151 -10.59 -10.39 1.22
N THR A 152 -9.75 -10.02 2.19
CA THR A 152 -8.39 -10.57 2.34
C THR A 152 -8.43 -12.06 2.71
N PRO A 153 -7.92 -12.97 1.86
CA PRO A 153 -7.96 -14.40 2.14
C PRO A 153 -7.21 -14.75 3.43
N GLY A 154 -7.85 -15.55 4.29
CA GLY A 154 -7.31 -15.96 5.58
C GLY A 154 -7.54 -14.96 6.72
N LEU A 155 -8.26 -13.86 6.48
CA LEU A 155 -8.78 -12.96 7.51
C LEU A 155 -10.31 -13.01 7.49
N SER A 156 -10.92 -12.78 8.66
CA SER A 156 -12.38 -12.66 8.82
C SER A 156 -12.83 -11.29 9.34
N SER A 157 -11.87 -10.42 9.64
CA SER A 157 -12.09 -9.05 10.11
C SER A 157 -11.94 -8.04 8.98
N VAL A 158 -12.72 -6.97 9.09
CA VAL A 158 -12.54 -5.78 8.27
C VAL A 158 -11.23 -5.11 8.66
N GLY A 159 -10.50 -4.66 7.65
CA GLY A 159 -9.31 -3.84 7.84
C GLY A 159 -9.23 -2.81 6.73
N CYS A 160 -8.49 -1.73 6.97
CA CYS A 160 -8.39 -0.63 6.03
C CYS A 160 -6.92 -0.36 5.65
N VAL A 161 -6.68 -0.02 4.39
CA VAL A 161 -5.36 0.27 3.81
C VAL A 161 -5.47 1.37 2.76
N PHE A 162 -4.34 1.99 2.43
CA PHE A 162 -4.18 2.85 1.25
C PHE A 162 -3.71 2.00 0.07
N PRO A 163 -4.59 1.62 -0.87
CA PRO A 163 -4.30 0.63 -1.90
C PRO A 163 -3.28 1.14 -2.94
N ASP A 164 -3.15 2.46 -3.08
CA ASP A 164 -2.20 3.13 -3.99
C ASP A 164 -0.73 2.87 -3.60
N TYR A 165 -0.48 2.52 -2.33
CA TYR A 165 0.84 2.03 -1.93
C TYR A 165 1.01 0.58 -2.38
N GLU A 166 1.90 0.32 -3.34
CA GLU A 166 2.24 -1.03 -3.80
C GLU A 166 3.21 -1.70 -2.82
N PRO A 167 2.77 -2.68 -1.99
CA PRO A 167 3.61 -3.24 -0.96
C PRO A 167 4.72 -4.13 -1.53
N VAL A 168 5.83 -4.21 -0.80
CA VAL A 168 7.03 -4.96 -1.21
C VAL A 168 7.19 -6.20 -0.34
N PHE A 169 7.13 -7.39 -0.95
CA PHE A 169 7.50 -8.63 -0.31
C PHE A 169 9.03 -8.73 -0.23
N GLN A 170 9.58 -8.34 0.91
CA GLN A 170 11.01 -8.48 1.18
C GLN A 170 11.36 -9.91 1.59
N VAL A 171 12.32 -10.49 0.88
CA VAL A 171 12.90 -11.80 1.17
C VAL A 171 14.40 -11.63 1.41
N THR A 172 14.91 -12.25 2.48
CA THR A 172 16.34 -12.26 2.77
C THR A 172 16.84 -13.69 2.97
N SER A 173 18.11 -13.95 2.65
CA SER A 173 18.73 -15.25 2.96
C SER A 173 18.88 -15.49 4.46
N ALA A 174 18.89 -14.43 5.27
CA ALA A 174 18.97 -14.48 6.73
C ALA A 174 17.69 -15.00 7.40
N GLN A 175 16.54 -15.00 6.71
CA GLN A 175 15.26 -15.53 7.21
C GLN A 175 15.18 -17.07 7.23
N GLY A 176 16.31 -17.77 7.15
CA GLY A 176 16.35 -19.24 7.22
C GLY A 176 15.90 -19.98 5.95
N ASN A 177 15.62 -19.26 4.86
CA ASN A 177 15.15 -19.83 3.58
C ASN A 177 16.08 -19.53 2.39
N PRO A 178 17.38 -19.88 2.45
CA PRO A 178 18.36 -19.50 1.42
C PRO A 178 18.06 -20.05 0.02
N ALA A 179 17.49 -21.24 -0.12
CA ALA A 179 17.14 -21.83 -1.42
C ALA A 179 15.93 -21.11 -2.05
N PHE A 180 14.92 -20.78 -1.25
CA PHE A 180 13.78 -19.96 -1.69
C PHE A 180 14.25 -18.57 -2.14
N ALA A 181 15.06 -17.89 -1.32
CA ALA A 181 15.63 -16.59 -1.67
C ALA A 181 16.50 -16.64 -2.93
N ARG A 182 17.28 -17.72 -3.11
CA ARG A 182 18.07 -17.95 -4.32
C ARG A 182 17.19 -18.15 -5.55
N HIS A 183 16.14 -18.97 -5.47
CA HIS A 183 15.23 -19.19 -6.59
C HIS A 183 14.57 -17.89 -7.04
N LEU A 184 14.04 -17.09 -6.11
CA LEU A 184 13.45 -15.79 -6.44
C LEU A 184 14.47 -14.83 -7.06
N ARG A 185 15.68 -14.76 -6.52
CA ARG A 185 16.75 -13.91 -7.08
C ARG A 185 17.08 -14.31 -8.52
N ASP A 186 17.31 -15.60 -8.76
CA ASP A 186 17.71 -16.09 -10.07
C ASP A 186 16.53 -15.96 -11.08
N ALA A 187 15.29 -16.16 -10.62
CA ALA A 187 14.06 -15.92 -11.38
C ALA A 187 13.92 -14.45 -11.84
N LEU A 188 14.04 -13.50 -10.90
CA LEU A 188 14.01 -12.07 -11.21
C LEU A 188 15.17 -11.67 -12.14
N ALA A 189 16.38 -12.18 -11.89
CA ALA A 189 17.55 -11.91 -12.72
C ALA A 189 17.42 -12.46 -14.15
N SER A 190 16.61 -13.51 -14.35
CA SER A 190 16.29 -14.02 -15.68
C SER A 190 15.37 -13.10 -16.49
N GLY A 191 14.77 -12.09 -15.85
CA GLY A 191 13.90 -11.09 -16.49
C GLY A 191 12.42 -11.26 -16.21
N LEU A 192 12.01 -12.22 -15.37
CA LEU A 192 10.61 -12.40 -14.96
C LEU A 192 10.11 -11.18 -14.14
N PRO A 193 8.81 -10.84 -14.22
CA PRO A 193 8.27 -9.62 -13.62
C PRO A 193 8.26 -9.67 -12.09
N GLY A 194 7.97 -8.53 -11.45
CA GLY A 194 7.74 -8.43 -10.01
C GLY A 194 8.89 -7.85 -9.21
N ALA A 195 10.06 -7.61 -9.81
CA ALA A 195 11.16 -6.94 -9.12
C ALA A 195 10.74 -5.53 -8.66
N TYR A 196 11.23 -5.11 -7.50
CA TYR A 196 11.00 -3.77 -6.95
C TYR A 196 11.30 -2.66 -7.97
N GLN A 197 10.37 -1.71 -8.11
CA GLN A 197 10.40 -0.61 -9.07
C GLN A 197 10.40 -1.01 -10.55
N GLN A 198 9.99 -2.24 -10.88
CA GLN A 198 9.74 -2.68 -12.25
C GLN A 198 8.23 -2.91 -12.48
N THR A 199 7.85 -3.82 -13.38
CA THR A 199 6.45 -4.25 -13.51
C THR A 199 6.06 -5.09 -12.31
N PRO A 200 5.03 -4.70 -11.51
CA PRO A 200 4.63 -5.45 -10.33
C PRO A 200 3.97 -6.79 -10.69
N LEU A 201 3.93 -7.71 -9.72
CA LEU A 201 2.99 -8.82 -9.77
C LEU A 201 1.61 -8.32 -9.34
N THR A 202 0.56 -8.98 -9.78
CA THR A 202 -0.81 -8.71 -9.30
C THR A 202 -1.39 -9.96 -8.67
N ARG A 203 -2.03 -9.80 -7.51
CA ARG A 203 -2.54 -10.91 -6.70
C ARG A 203 -3.71 -11.64 -7.38
N LEU A 204 -3.69 -12.97 -7.30
CA LEU A 204 -4.73 -13.90 -7.77
C LEU A 204 -5.34 -14.70 -6.60
N THR A 205 -6.56 -14.38 -6.21
CA THR A 205 -7.25 -15.00 -5.07
C THR A 205 -8.11 -16.22 -5.47
N ASP A 206 -8.45 -16.38 -6.75
CA ASP A 206 -9.15 -17.57 -7.26
C ASP A 206 -8.30 -18.84 -7.05
N THR A 207 -8.78 -19.74 -6.21
CA THR A 207 -8.07 -20.97 -5.83
C THR A 207 -7.98 -21.99 -6.96
N THR A 208 -8.93 -21.98 -7.89
CA THR A 208 -8.93 -22.84 -9.07
C THR A 208 -7.87 -22.39 -10.07
N LEU A 209 -7.75 -21.09 -10.30
CA LEU A 209 -6.69 -20.52 -11.15
C LEU A 209 -5.32 -20.64 -10.49
N SER A 210 -5.20 -20.39 -9.18
CA SER A 210 -3.95 -20.59 -8.44
C SER A 210 -3.48 -22.05 -8.46
N ARG A 211 -4.41 -23.02 -8.39
CA ARG A 211 -4.08 -24.44 -8.59
C ARG A 211 -3.61 -24.72 -10.01
N ARG A 212 -4.23 -24.10 -11.03
CA ARG A 212 -3.76 -24.24 -12.41
C ARG A 212 -2.36 -23.66 -12.61
N ASN A 213 -2.07 -22.49 -12.04
CA ASN A 213 -0.70 -21.94 -12.04
C ASN A 213 0.31 -22.91 -11.43
N GLY A 214 0.04 -23.43 -10.24
CA GLY A 214 0.92 -24.39 -9.58
C GLY A 214 1.07 -25.71 -10.35
N ASN A 215 -0.02 -26.25 -10.91
CA ASN A 215 0.05 -27.49 -11.69
C ASN A 215 0.80 -27.30 -13.02
N THR A 216 0.76 -26.11 -13.61
CA THR A 216 1.52 -25.78 -14.82
C THR A 216 3.01 -25.58 -14.53
N ALA A 217 3.35 -24.87 -13.45
CA ALA A 217 4.74 -24.61 -13.07
C ALA A 217 5.42 -25.84 -12.43
N CYS A 218 4.67 -26.60 -11.65
CA CYS A 218 5.14 -27.69 -10.82
C CYS A 218 4.23 -28.93 -10.95
N PRO A 219 4.11 -29.53 -12.16
CA PRO A 219 3.29 -30.72 -12.38
C PRO A 219 3.69 -31.87 -11.45
N GLN A 220 2.71 -32.65 -11.01
CA GLN A 220 2.95 -33.78 -10.12
C GLN A 220 3.63 -34.93 -10.87
N GLU A 221 4.56 -35.62 -10.22
CA GLU A 221 5.28 -36.76 -10.81
C GLU A 221 4.32 -37.87 -11.24
N ALA A 222 3.26 -38.11 -10.45
CA ALA A 222 2.20 -39.07 -10.76
C ALA A 222 1.48 -38.77 -12.09
N ASP A 223 1.51 -37.52 -12.54
CA ASP A 223 0.91 -37.06 -13.80
C ASP A 223 1.96 -36.88 -14.92
N GLY A 224 3.15 -37.49 -14.76
CA GLY A 224 4.27 -37.35 -15.71
C GLY A 224 5.05 -36.04 -15.56
N GLY A 225 4.88 -35.34 -14.43
CA GLY A 225 5.60 -34.13 -14.08
C GLY A 225 7.01 -34.37 -13.54
N TYR A 226 7.50 -33.46 -12.70
CA TYR A 226 8.88 -33.47 -12.24
C TYR A 226 9.08 -34.42 -11.05
N PRO A 227 10.11 -35.29 -11.07
CA PRO A 227 10.50 -36.07 -9.91
C PRO A 227 10.80 -35.15 -8.71
N ARG A 228 10.28 -35.50 -7.53
CA ARG A 228 10.55 -34.76 -6.29
C ARG A 228 11.55 -35.54 -5.43
N PRO A 229 12.82 -35.11 -5.37
CA PRO A 229 13.82 -35.72 -4.48
C PRO A 229 13.33 -35.75 -3.03
N ALA A 230 13.75 -36.76 -2.27
CA ALA A 230 13.35 -36.88 -0.86
C ALA A 230 13.73 -35.62 -0.06
N GLY A 231 12.74 -35.01 0.61
CA GLY A 231 12.92 -33.77 1.37
C GLY A 231 12.90 -32.49 0.54
N TYR A 232 12.58 -32.57 -0.76
CA TYR A 232 12.45 -31.42 -1.65
C TYR A 232 11.01 -31.27 -2.14
N SER A 233 10.61 -30.03 -2.40
CA SER A 233 9.38 -29.69 -3.09
C SER A 233 9.66 -28.71 -4.22
N CYS A 234 8.73 -28.65 -5.18
CA CYS A 234 8.82 -27.75 -6.31
C CYS A 234 8.34 -26.36 -5.88
N ASP A 235 9.19 -25.35 -6.06
CA ASP A 235 8.89 -23.93 -5.88
C ASP A 235 8.77 -23.26 -7.26
N GLU A 236 7.92 -22.24 -7.37
CA GLU A 236 7.59 -21.59 -8.64
C GLU A 236 7.62 -20.06 -8.59
N TYR A 237 8.03 -19.44 -9.69
CA TYR A 237 7.95 -17.99 -9.88
C TYR A 237 7.56 -17.62 -11.33
N PRO A 238 6.72 -16.61 -11.59
CA PRO A 238 5.94 -15.83 -10.63
C PRO A 238 5.03 -16.72 -9.78
N PHE A 239 4.75 -16.28 -8.55
CA PHE A 239 4.04 -17.10 -7.56
C PHE A 239 2.71 -17.63 -8.10
N ARG A 240 2.32 -18.85 -7.71
CA ARG A 240 0.98 -19.41 -8.02
C ARG A 240 -0.18 -18.48 -7.67
N SER A 241 0.02 -17.65 -6.66
CA SER A 241 -0.89 -16.65 -6.10
C SER A 241 -0.87 -15.31 -6.86
N SER A 242 -0.30 -15.26 -8.07
CA SER A 242 -0.24 -14.08 -8.93
C SER A 242 -0.84 -14.33 -10.32
N TRP A 243 -1.32 -13.27 -10.97
CA TRP A 243 -1.84 -13.34 -12.36
C TRP A 243 -0.74 -13.58 -13.39
N GLN A 244 0.50 -13.25 -13.05
CA GLN A 244 1.68 -13.55 -13.87
C GLN A 244 2.15 -15.01 -13.69
N GLY A 245 1.45 -15.81 -12.88
CA GLY A 245 1.75 -17.23 -12.72
C GLY A 245 1.60 -18.01 -14.03
N ALA A 246 2.22 -19.20 -14.06
CA ALA A 246 2.50 -19.98 -15.26
C ALA A 246 1.32 -20.24 -16.22
N PHE A 247 0.10 -20.36 -15.71
CA PHE A 247 -1.10 -20.57 -16.52
C PHE A 247 -1.80 -19.25 -16.84
N THR A 248 -2.00 -18.40 -15.83
CA THR A 248 -2.80 -17.18 -15.96
C THR A 248 -2.14 -16.09 -16.80
N SER A 249 -0.81 -16.11 -16.96
CA SER A 249 -0.07 -15.11 -17.75
C SER A 249 -0.42 -15.13 -19.24
N THR A 250 -0.90 -16.27 -19.76
CA THR A 250 -1.22 -16.44 -21.19
C THR A 250 -2.63 -16.90 -21.46
N ALA A 251 -3.40 -17.31 -20.44
CA ALA A 251 -4.73 -17.86 -20.61
C ALA A 251 -5.63 -16.95 -21.48
N PRO A 252 -6.36 -17.52 -22.47
CA PRO A 252 -6.56 -18.95 -22.72
C PRO A 252 -5.47 -19.63 -23.59
N ASN A 253 -4.42 -18.91 -23.98
CA ASN A 253 -3.35 -19.47 -24.82
C ASN A 253 -2.45 -20.43 -24.03
N PRO A 254 -1.75 -21.36 -24.72
CA PRO A 254 -0.76 -22.22 -24.09
C PRO A 254 0.25 -21.43 -23.26
N PRO A 255 0.72 -21.98 -22.12
CA PRO A 255 1.77 -21.37 -21.31
C PRO A 255 3.01 -21.06 -22.13
N HIS A 256 3.67 -19.95 -21.83
CA HIS A 256 5.04 -19.73 -22.29
C HIS A 256 5.98 -20.81 -21.71
N PRO A 257 7.12 -21.09 -22.38
CA PRO A 257 8.09 -22.07 -21.89
C PRO A 257 8.53 -21.79 -20.44
N GLY A 258 8.57 -22.84 -19.63
CA GLY A 258 9.17 -22.80 -18.30
C GLY A 258 10.70 -22.80 -18.39
N ARG A 259 11.35 -22.28 -17.36
CA ARG A 259 12.81 -22.27 -17.21
C ARG A 259 13.23 -22.84 -15.85
N THR A 260 14.48 -23.24 -15.75
CA THR A 260 15.12 -23.60 -14.48
C THR A 260 16.57 -23.11 -14.45
N PHE A 261 17.28 -23.39 -13.36
CA PHE A 261 18.65 -22.94 -13.13
C PHE A 261 19.57 -24.12 -12.85
N ASP A 262 20.88 -23.99 -13.09
CA ASP A 262 21.85 -25.12 -13.01
C ASP A 262 21.88 -25.86 -11.67
N TRP A 263 21.45 -25.20 -10.59
CA TRP A 263 21.40 -25.78 -9.24
C TRP A 263 20.05 -26.43 -8.91
N CYS A 264 19.04 -26.22 -9.76
CA CYS A 264 17.70 -26.76 -9.61
C CYS A 264 17.64 -28.18 -10.16
N GLN A 265 16.94 -29.06 -9.46
CA GLN A 265 16.88 -30.48 -9.79
C GLN A 265 15.67 -30.80 -10.70
N ILE A 266 15.52 -30.05 -11.80
CA ILE A 266 14.42 -30.24 -12.79
C ILE A 266 15.00 -30.43 -14.20
N PRO A 267 15.42 -31.64 -14.60
CA PRO A 267 16.07 -31.89 -15.89
C PRO A 267 15.15 -31.70 -17.10
N ALA A 268 13.82 -31.66 -16.89
CA ALA A 268 12.83 -31.45 -17.93
C ALA A 268 12.74 -29.98 -18.40
N LEU A 269 13.34 -29.05 -17.66
CA LEU A 269 13.38 -27.63 -18.01
C LEU A 269 14.81 -27.21 -18.37
N GLY A 270 14.91 -26.30 -19.34
CA GLY A 270 16.19 -25.69 -19.73
C GLY A 270 16.39 -24.31 -19.11
N PRO A 271 17.54 -23.68 -19.37
CA PRO A 271 17.75 -22.28 -19.04
C PRO A 271 16.86 -21.39 -19.91
N GLY A 272 16.65 -20.15 -19.48
CA GLY A 272 16.06 -19.12 -20.34
C GLY A 272 16.15 -17.74 -19.71
N SER A 273 15.91 -16.70 -20.53
CA SER A 273 15.68 -15.32 -20.08
C SER A 273 14.39 -14.69 -20.64
N GLY A 274 14.06 -13.46 -20.24
CA GLY A 274 12.97 -12.65 -20.75
C GLY A 274 11.76 -12.52 -19.80
N PRO A 275 10.80 -11.63 -20.14
CA PRO A 275 9.67 -11.26 -19.26
C PRO A 275 8.55 -12.29 -19.20
N ASN A 276 8.56 -13.29 -20.09
CA ASN A 276 7.46 -14.22 -20.29
C ASN A 276 7.78 -15.61 -19.71
N GLY A 277 6.74 -16.33 -19.29
CA GLY A 277 6.88 -17.68 -18.73
C GLY A 277 7.09 -17.66 -17.23
N TRP A 278 7.72 -18.71 -16.74
CA TRP A 278 7.86 -19.00 -15.33
C TRP A 278 9.14 -19.79 -15.09
N SER A 279 9.63 -19.81 -13.85
CA SER A 279 10.68 -20.69 -13.38
C SER A 279 10.16 -21.66 -12.34
N ALA A 280 10.71 -22.87 -12.32
CA ALA A 280 10.56 -23.76 -11.18
C ALA A 280 11.91 -24.30 -10.73
N CYS A 281 11.95 -24.65 -9.45
CA CYS A 281 13.12 -25.21 -8.81
C CYS A 281 12.72 -26.21 -7.73
N MET A 282 13.40 -27.35 -7.66
CA MET A 282 13.31 -28.22 -6.49
C MET A 282 14.14 -27.61 -5.36
N ILE A 283 13.49 -27.20 -4.27
CA ILE A 283 14.14 -26.65 -3.07
C ILE A 283 13.75 -27.47 -1.83
N PRO A 284 14.52 -27.41 -0.72
CA PRO A 284 14.18 -28.14 0.50
C PRO A 284 12.76 -27.78 0.97
N GLU A 285 11.96 -28.81 1.27
CA GLU A 285 10.52 -28.67 1.54
C GLU A 285 10.24 -27.66 2.66
N GLY A 286 10.98 -27.72 3.77
CA GLY A 286 10.82 -26.79 4.89
C GLY A 286 11.04 -25.32 4.50
N GLN A 287 11.97 -25.04 3.57
CA GLN A 287 12.22 -23.68 3.10
C GLN A 287 11.12 -23.18 2.17
N ASN A 288 10.57 -24.07 1.32
CA ASN A 288 9.44 -23.74 0.47
C ASN A 288 8.18 -23.44 1.29
N SER A 289 7.86 -24.31 2.26
CA SER A 289 6.71 -24.12 3.16
C SER A 289 6.85 -22.85 3.99
N SER A 290 8.04 -22.57 4.52
CA SER A 290 8.32 -21.33 5.26
C SER A 290 8.19 -20.09 4.37
N GLY A 291 8.75 -20.12 3.15
CA GLY A 291 8.59 -19.05 2.15
C GLY A 291 7.12 -18.76 1.81
N GLY A 292 6.32 -19.80 1.59
CA GLY A 292 4.87 -19.68 1.39
C GLY A 292 4.14 -19.11 2.61
N GLY A 293 4.59 -19.44 3.82
CA GLY A 293 4.10 -18.85 5.07
C GLY A 293 4.37 -17.35 5.16
N TYR A 294 5.59 -16.92 4.84
CA TYR A 294 5.95 -15.51 4.79
C TYR A 294 5.18 -14.73 3.73
N LEU A 295 5.03 -15.29 2.52
CA LEU A 295 4.24 -14.68 1.46
C LEU A 295 2.77 -14.53 1.87
N SER A 296 2.21 -15.54 2.52
CA SER A 296 0.83 -15.50 3.02
C SER A 296 0.67 -14.45 4.13
N SER A 297 1.66 -14.31 5.02
CA SER A 297 1.66 -13.25 6.03
C SER A 297 1.79 -11.87 5.41
N PHE A 298 2.63 -11.71 4.38
CA PHE A 298 2.76 -10.47 3.63
C PHE A 298 1.41 -10.02 3.03
N TYR A 299 0.68 -10.94 2.40
CA TYR A 299 -0.65 -10.64 1.86
C TYR A 299 -1.64 -10.19 2.93
N ARG A 300 -1.64 -10.82 4.11
CA ARG A 300 -2.54 -10.44 5.21
C ARG A 300 -2.19 -9.07 5.79
N ASN A 301 -0.92 -8.86 6.14
CA ASN A 301 -0.43 -7.65 6.80
C ASN A 301 -0.51 -6.39 5.91
N ASN A 302 -0.63 -6.57 4.60
CA ASN A 302 -0.82 -5.48 3.64
C ASN A 302 -2.21 -5.51 2.99
N ARG A 303 -3.09 -6.42 3.43
CA ARG A 303 -4.40 -6.69 2.83
C ARG A 303 -4.35 -6.77 1.29
N VAL A 304 -3.39 -7.50 0.73
CA VAL A 304 -3.24 -7.65 -0.73
C VAL A 304 -4.32 -8.59 -1.24
N ILE A 305 -5.33 -8.03 -1.92
CA ILE A 305 -6.48 -8.76 -2.46
C ILE A 305 -6.40 -8.86 -3.98
N GLU A 306 -7.40 -9.47 -4.59
CA GLU A 306 -7.50 -9.67 -6.03
C GLU A 306 -7.09 -8.43 -6.83
N LYS A 307 -6.16 -8.62 -7.79
CA LYS A 307 -5.56 -7.58 -8.66
C LYS A 307 -4.70 -6.52 -7.99
N ASP A 308 -4.57 -6.49 -6.66
CA ASP A 308 -3.63 -5.58 -6.01
C ASP A 308 -2.21 -5.81 -6.53
N PRO A 309 -1.49 -4.74 -6.92
CA PRO A 309 -0.09 -4.83 -7.29
C PRO A 309 0.78 -5.08 -6.05
N PHE A 310 1.87 -5.82 -6.23
CA PHE A 310 2.92 -5.95 -5.23
C PHE A 310 4.27 -6.26 -5.89
N PHE A 311 5.34 -5.88 -5.19
CA PHE A 311 6.71 -6.17 -5.61
C PHE A 311 7.33 -7.29 -4.79
N VAL A 312 8.43 -7.82 -5.31
CA VAL A 312 9.34 -8.73 -4.64
C VAL A 312 10.70 -8.06 -4.58
N TRP A 313 11.31 -8.05 -3.41
CA TRP A 313 12.65 -7.52 -3.23
C TRP A 313 13.53 -8.49 -2.47
N ILE A 314 14.61 -8.92 -3.10
CA ILE A 314 15.66 -9.69 -2.45
C ILE A 314 16.63 -8.70 -1.82
N ALA A 315 16.50 -8.47 -0.51
CA ALA A 315 17.40 -7.54 0.16
C ALA A 315 18.81 -8.16 0.25
N PRO A 316 19.89 -7.37 0.07
CA PRO A 316 21.23 -7.84 0.37
C PRO A 316 21.26 -8.38 1.80
N GLY A 317 21.84 -9.57 2.02
CA GLY A 317 22.02 -10.08 3.37
C GLY A 317 22.80 -9.07 4.22
N ALA A 318 22.27 -8.73 5.40
CA ALA A 318 23.01 -7.97 6.41
C ALA A 318 24.21 -8.78 6.92
#